data_AF-A0A077LQV8-F1
#
_entry.id   AF-A0A077LQV8-F1
#
_cell.length_a   1.000
_cell.length_b   1.000
_cell.length_c   1.000
_cell.angle_alpha   90.00
_cell.angle_beta   90.00
_cell.angle_gamma   90.00
#
_symmetry.space_group_name_H-M   'P 1'
#
loop_
_entity.id
_entity.type
_entity.pdbx_description
1 polymer ?
#
loop_
_entity_poly.entity_id
_entity_poly.type
_entity_poly.pdbx_seq_one_letter_code
_entity_poly.pdbx_strand_id
1 'polypeptide(L)'
;MLWGKERPEKHVMLVSGQSLNRSEFRAMVSNLSKDSGASLVFVHGYNVPFLDAAKRTAQMTYDLKFQGAPVFFSWPSAGSEGAYMADEATVEWSYPSLYTFLKDLLDDENTRNVYLIGHSMGTRALTHALTRLYTEQPKLAEKLREVILAAPDIDAATFIDNIAPSIVKKGAPVTLYASSNDRALQASKTFHSFRRAGDFATPVTLIDGVELIDASPIKTDFIAHSYYGDSSSIIADIYETLQGKRPSHRFNLTTIKVSEGSYWRVRN
;
A
#
# COMPACT_ATOMS: atom_id res chain seq x y z
N MET A 1 29.18 6.36 -12.08
CA MET A 1 28.79 4.98 -12.42
C MET A 1 27.87 5.05 -13.64
N LEU A 2 28.20 4.37 -14.73
CA LEU A 2 27.52 4.49 -16.03
C LEU A 2 26.17 3.76 -16.02
N TRP A 3 25.06 4.49 -15.91
CA TRP A 3 23.71 3.95 -16.11
C TRP A 3 23.42 3.91 -17.61
N GLY A 4 23.09 2.73 -18.15
CA GLY A 4 22.63 2.61 -19.54
C GLY A 4 21.34 3.40 -19.75
N LYS A 5 21.16 4.01 -20.93
CA LYS A 5 19.94 4.76 -21.29
C LYS A 5 18.69 3.89 -21.06
N GLU A 6 17.69 4.44 -20.39
CA GLU A 6 16.38 3.80 -20.23
C GLU A 6 15.80 3.43 -21.61
N ARG A 7 15.24 2.23 -21.73
CA ARG A 7 14.70 1.69 -22.98
C ARG A 7 13.19 1.46 -22.83
N PRO A 8 12.34 2.15 -23.62
CA PRO A 8 10.88 2.02 -23.52
C PRO A 8 10.37 0.57 -23.67
N GLU A 9 11.08 -0.25 -24.45
CA GLU A 9 10.77 -1.66 -24.67
C GLU A 9 11.11 -2.58 -23.49
N LYS A 10 11.79 -2.08 -22.45
CA LYS A 10 12.18 -2.85 -21.27
C LYS A 10 11.78 -2.22 -19.94
N HIS A 11 11.57 -0.90 -19.90
CA HIS A 11 11.41 -0.14 -18.68
C HIS A 11 10.11 0.67 -18.70
N VAL A 12 9.49 0.82 -17.53
CA VAL A 12 8.41 1.79 -17.33
C VAL A 12 9.00 3.20 -17.37
N MET A 13 8.59 3.98 -18.37
CA MET A 13 9.08 5.35 -18.59
C MET A 13 7.92 6.35 -18.58
N LEU A 14 8.17 7.53 -18.02
CA LEU A 14 7.25 8.66 -18.17
C LEU A 14 7.54 9.32 -19.53
N VAL A 15 6.57 9.26 -20.43
CA VAL A 15 6.68 9.85 -21.78
C VAL A 15 6.19 11.29 -21.80
N SER A 16 5.08 11.57 -21.11
CA SER A 16 4.50 12.90 -20.97
C SER A 16 3.57 12.94 -19.76
N GLY A 17 3.16 14.14 -19.37
CA GLY A 17 2.17 14.37 -18.31
C GLY A 17 1.43 15.66 -18.54
N GLN A 18 0.20 15.74 -18.05
CA GLN A 18 -0.62 16.94 -18.07
C GLN A 18 -1.26 17.14 -16.69
N SER A 19 -1.41 18.40 -16.28
CA SER A 19 -2.18 18.72 -15.09
C SER A 19 -3.66 18.68 -15.44
N LEU A 20 -4.43 17.96 -14.63
CA LEU A 20 -5.88 17.85 -14.76
C LEU A 20 -6.56 18.56 -13.59
N ASN A 21 -7.66 19.25 -13.86
CA ASN A 21 -8.55 19.67 -12.79
C ASN A 21 -9.34 18.46 -12.24
N ARG A 22 -10.06 18.69 -11.13
CA ARG A 22 -10.80 17.64 -10.42
C ARG A 22 -11.82 16.90 -11.29
N SER A 23 -12.55 17.61 -12.16
CA SER A 23 -13.52 16.99 -13.06
C SER A 23 -12.86 16.14 -14.15
N GLU A 24 -11.79 16.65 -14.76
CA GLU A 24 -11.04 15.94 -15.80
C GLU A 24 -10.38 14.68 -15.24
N PHE A 25 -9.82 14.75 -14.04
CA PHE A 25 -9.25 13.60 -13.36
C PHE A 25 -10.29 12.50 -13.12
N ARG A 26 -11.48 12.86 -12.61
CA ARG A 26 -12.58 11.90 -12.41
C ARG A 26 -13.04 11.27 -13.72
N ALA A 27 -13.20 12.07 -14.77
CA ALA A 27 -13.55 11.57 -16.09
C ALA A 27 -12.49 10.59 -16.64
N MET A 28 -11.20 10.88 -16.44
CA MET A 28 -10.11 9.99 -16.82
C MET A 28 -10.15 8.66 -16.05
N VAL A 29 -10.31 8.70 -14.73
CA VAL A 29 -10.44 7.49 -13.90
C VAL A 29 -11.67 6.67 -14.31
N SER A 30 -12.81 7.33 -14.51
CA SER A 30 -14.04 6.68 -15.00
C SER A 30 -13.86 6.01 -16.35
N ASN A 31 -13.15 6.65 -17.28
CA ASN A 31 -12.86 6.07 -18.60
C ASN A 31 -11.91 4.87 -18.52
N LEU A 32 -10.85 4.94 -17.71
CA LEU A 32 -9.89 3.85 -17.51
C LEU A 32 -10.51 2.64 -16.79
N SER A 33 -11.54 2.88 -15.97
CA SER A 33 -12.25 1.85 -15.22
C SER A 33 -13.62 1.50 -15.80
N LYS A 34 -13.95 1.95 -17.03
CA LYS A 34 -15.31 1.88 -17.60
C LYS A 34 -15.99 0.52 -17.44
N ASP A 35 -15.27 -0.57 -17.72
CA ASP A 35 -15.85 -1.91 -17.69
C ASP A 35 -15.90 -2.48 -16.25
N SER A 36 -14.84 -2.29 -15.47
CA SER A 36 -14.69 -2.92 -14.14
C SER A 36 -15.23 -2.07 -12.98
N GLY A 37 -15.36 -0.75 -13.17
CA GLY A 37 -15.52 0.25 -12.11
C GLY A 37 -14.43 0.16 -11.05
N ALA A 38 -13.28 -0.43 -11.37
CA ALA A 38 -12.23 -0.73 -10.42
C ALA A 38 -11.10 0.30 -10.46
N SER A 39 -10.63 0.71 -9.29
CA SER A 39 -9.47 1.59 -9.13
C SER A 39 -8.49 1.00 -8.13
N LEU A 40 -7.21 1.02 -8.47
CA LEU A 40 -6.11 0.68 -7.57
C LEU A 40 -5.45 1.98 -7.13
N VAL A 41 -5.44 2.26 -5.83
CA VAL A 41 -4.81 3.47 -5.28
C VAL A 41 -3.56 3.09 -4.50
N PHE A 42 -2.42 3.56 -4.97
CA PHE A 42 -1.14 3.41 -4.28
C PHE A 42 -0.75 4.66 -3.49
N VAL A 43 -0.32 4.50 -2.24
CA VAL A 43 0.24 5.56 -1.39
C VAL A 43 1.69 5.20 -1.07
N HIS A 44 2.63 5.95 -1.65
CA HIS A 44 4.06 5.66 -1.55
C HIS A 44 4.63 5.91 -0.14
N GLY A 45 5.81 5.35 0.11
CA GLY A 45 6.55 5.51 1.38
C GLY A 45 7.54 6.67 1.37
N TYR A 46 8.42 6.71 2.37
CA TYR A 46 9.49 7.69 2.50
C TYR A 46 10.54 7.54 1.39
N ASN A 47 11.31 8.61 1.13
CA ASN A 47 12.34 8.63 0.10
C ASN A 47 11.81 8.23 -1.30
N VAL A 48 10.62 8.71 -1.65
CA VAL A 48 10.01 8.44 -2.97
C VAL A 48 9.54 9.75 -3.63
N PRO A 49 10.27 10.24 -4.64
CA PRO A 49 9.81 11.34 -5.49
C PRO A 49 8.53 10.99 -6.28
N PHE A 50 7.80 12.01 -6.72
CA PHE A 50 6.57 11.87 -7.51
C PHE A 50 6.72 10.92 -8.71
N LEU A 51 7.82 11.08 -9.47
CA LEU A 51 8.06 10.27 -10.67
C LEU A 51 8.25 8.79 -10.34
N ASP A 52 8.92 8.48 -9.24
CA ASP A 52 9.17 7.10 -8.83
C ASP A 52 7.88 6.46 -8.29
N ALA A 53 7.03 7.22 -7.59
CA ALA A 53 5.69 6.78 -7.22
C ALA A 53 4.84 6.45 -8.47
N ALA A 54 4.90 7.28 -9.51
CA ALA A 54 4.21 7.05 -10.77
C ALA A 54 4.70 5.78 -11.48
N LYS A 55 6.03 5.65 -11.65
CA LYS A 55 6.68 4.47 -12.26
C LYS A 55 6.32 3.18 -11.48
N ARG A 56 6.36 3.24 -10.14
CA ARG A 56 6.02 2.11 -9.28
C ARG A 56 4.57 1.68 -9.44
N THR A 57 3.65 2.63 -9.51
CA THR A 57 2.21 2.35 -9.71
C THR A 57 1.96 1.69 -11.06
N ALA A 58 2.60 2.19 -12.12
CA ALA A 58 2.49 1.59 -13.45
C ALA A 58 3.08 0.17 -13.50
N GLN A 59 4.26 -0.05 -12.93
CA GLN A 59 4.87 -1.38 -12.83
C GLN A 59 3.98 -2.36 -12.05
N MET A 60 3.50 -1.94 -10.88
CA MET A 60 2.62 -2.75 -10.04
C MET A 60 1.32 -3.12 -10.77
N THR A 61 0.71 -2.17 -11.47
CA THR A 61 -0.52 -2.39 -12.25
C THR A 61 -0.29 -3.41 -13.37
N TYR A 62 0.84 -3.30 -14.05
CA TYR A 62 1.25 -4.25 -15.10
C TYR A 62 1.44 -5.65 -14.52
N ASP A 63 2.22 -5.79 -13.45
CA ASP A 63 2.54 -7.09 -12.86
C ASP A 63 1.30 -7.77 -12.24
N LEU A 64 0.40 -6.99 -11.65
CA LEU A 64 -0.88 -7.46 -11.13
C LEU A 64 -1.93 -7.69 -12.21
N LYS A 65 -1.63 -7.37 -13.47
CA LYS A 65 -2.58 -7.43 -14.60
C LYS A 65 -3.90 -6.73 -14.26
N PHE A 66 -3.84 -5.64 -13.48
CA PHE A 66 -5.01 -5.02 -12.91
C PHE A 66 -5.90 -4.41 -14.00
N GLN A 67 -7.17 -4.84 -14.06
CA GLN A 67 -8.13 -4.41 -15.07
C GLN A 67 -8.98 -3.24 -14.53
N GLY A 68 -8.38 -2.07 -14.37
CA GLY A 68 -9.04 -0.89 -13.84
C GLY A 68 -8.13 0.34 -13.90
N ALA A 69 -8.55 1.43 -13.28
CA ALA A 69 -7.79 2.67 -13.24
C ALA A 69 -6.64 2.57 -12.22
N PRO A 70 -5.36 2.65 -12.64
CA PRO A 70 -4.24 2.80 -11.73
C PRO A 70 -4.12 4.25 -11.28
N VAL A 71 -4.08 4.46 -9.98
CA VAL A 71 -4.01 5.78 -9.37
C VAL A 71 -2.98 5.76 -8.25
N PHE A 72 -2.29 6.87 -8.03
CA PHE A 72 -1.45 7.03 -6.85
C PHE A 72 -1.67 8.39 -6.22
N PHE A 73 -1.53 8.42 -4.90
CA PHE A 73 -1.47 9.66 -4.14
C PHE A 73 -0.01 9.94 -3.81
N SER A 74 0.46 11.12 -4.21
CA SER A 74 1.81 11.57 -3.89
C SER A 74 1.76 12.66 -2.85
N TRP A 75 2.45 12.42 -1.74
CA TRP A 75 2.73 13.42 -0.71
C TRP A 75 4.18 13.91 -0.88
N PRO A 76 4.54 15.09 -0.35
CA PRO A 76 5.83 15.72 -0.66
C PRO A 76 6.97 15.09 0.14
N SER A 77 7.31 13.84 -0.18
CA SER A 77 8.54 13.18 0.26
C SER A 77 9.74 13.90 -0.38
N ALA A 78 10.77 14.12 0.43
CA ALA A 78 12.02 14.76 0.04
C ALA A 78 12.84 13.93 -0.96
N GLY A 79 12.53 12.64 -1.13
CA GLY A 79 13.31 11.77 -2.02
C GLY A 79 14.77 11.61 -1.57
N SER A 80 15.00 11.65 -0.25
CA SER A 80 16.33 11.48 0.35
C SER A 80 16.28 10.60 1.59
N GLU A 81 17.21 9.65 1.72
CA GLU A 81 17.34 8.78 2.89
C GLU A 81 17.59 9.56 4.19
N GLY A 82 18.32 10.68 4.12
CA GLY A 82 18.66 11.52 5.28
C GLY A 82 17.54 12.46 5.74
N ALA A 83 16.39 12.46 5.05
CA ALA A 83 15.30 13.41 5.29
C ALA A 83 14.10 12.77 6.03
N TYR A 84 14.31 11.67 6.76
CA TYR A 84 13.24 10.92 7.41
C TYR A 84 12.30 11.79 8.27
N MET A 85 12.84 12.67 9.13
CA MET A 85 12.01 13.55 9.98
C MET A 85 11.22 14.59 9.17
N ALA A 86 11.78 15.03 8.03
CA ALA A 86 11.05 15.94 7.14
C ALA A 86 9.91 15.19 6.45
N ASP A 87 10.15 13.96 5.99
CA ASP A 87 9.13 13.08 5.41
C ASP A 87 8.02 12.74 6.40
N GLU A 88 8.37 12.54 7.67
CA GLU A 88 7.41 12.31 8.76
C GLU A 88 6.48 13.53 8.95
N ALA A 89 7.03 14.75 8.93
CA ALA A 89 6.21 15.96 9.00
C ALA A 89 5.32 16.13 7.75
N THR A 90 5.86 15.89 6.56
CA THR A 90 5.13 16.12 5.30
C THR A 90 4.05 15.07 5.03
N VAL A 91 4.24 13.81 5.45
CA VAL A 91 3.18 12.80 5.38
C VAL A 91 2.02 13.16 6.29
N GLU A 92 2.29 13.68 7.50
CA GLU A 92 1.27 14.15 8.45
C GLU A 92 0.46 15.33 7.90
N TRP A 93 1.14 16.31 7.31
CA TRP A 93 0.49 17.44 6.64
C TRP A 93 -0.44 16.98 5.50
N SER A 94 -0.17 15.81 4.93
CA SER A 94 -0.92 15.26 3.80
C SER A 94 -2.16 14.47 4.20
N TYR A 95 -2.41 14.23 5.50
CA TYR A 95 -3.58 13.46 5.96
C TYR A 95 -4.91 14.03 5.46
N PRO A 96 -5.20 15.34 5.55
CA PRO A 96 -6.46 15.90 5.07
C PRO A 96 -6.59 15.81 3.55
N SER A 97 -5.47 15.92 2.83
CA SER A 97 -5.42 15.84 1.37
C SER A 97 -5.73 14.43 0.87
N LEU A 98 -5.15 13.39 1.50
CA LEU A 98 -5.45 12.00 1.16
C LEU A 98 -6.91 11.65 1.48
N TYR A 99 -7.45 12.10 2.63
CA TYR A 99 -8.86 11.93 2.94
C TYR A 99 -9.76 12.57 1.88
N THR A 100 -9.48 13.82 1.50
CA THR A 100 -10.26 14.54 0.48
C THR A 100 -10.19 13.82 -0.86
N PHE A 101 -9.00 13.40 -1.26
CA PHE A 101 -8.78 12.65 -2.50
C PHE A 101 -9.57 11.32 -2.52
N LEU A 102 -9.50 10.51 -1.45
CA LEU A 102 -10.24 9.25 -1.37
C LEU A 102 -11.74 9.49 -1.37
N LYS A 103 -12.22 10.49 -0.63
CA LYS A 103 -13.64 10.88 -0.64
C LYS A 103 -14.10 11.24 -2.05
N ASP A 104 -13.36 12.09 -2.76
CA ASP A 104 -13.72 12.52 -4.12
C ASP A 104 -13.71 11.35 -5.12
N LEU A 105 -12.76 10.43 -4.99
CA LEU A 105 -12.67 9.23 -5.82
C LEU A 105 -13.86 8.29 -5.58
N LEU A 106 -14.22 8.10 -4.31
CA LEU A 106 -15.31 7.21 -3.90
C LEU A 106 -16.70 7.82 -4.16
N ASP A 107 -16.81 9.14 -4.20
CA ASP A 107 -18.07 9.85 -4.52
C ASP A 107 -18.45 9.74 -6.01
N ASP A 108 -17.51 9.37 -6.89
CA ASP A 108 -17.79 9.10 -8.29
C ASP A 108 -18.65 7.82 -8.45
N GLU A 109 -19.78 7.95 -9.15
CA GLU A 109 -20.73 6.85 -9.39
C GLU A 109 -20.14 5.71 -10.24
N ASN A 110 -19.16 6.00 -11.09
CA ASN A 110 -18.49 5.00 -11.92
C ASN A 110 -17.45 4.19 -11.13
N THR A 111 -16.94 4.76 -10.02
CA THR A 111 -16.07 4.05 -9.08
C THR A 111 -16.91 3.12 -8.22
N ARG A 112 -16.71 1.81 -8.38
CA ARG A 112 -17.49 0.75 -7.70
C ARG A 112 -16.64 -0.17 -6.83
N ASN A 113 -15.35 -0.32 -7.16
CA ASN A 113 -14.43 -1.23 -6.51
C ASN A 113 -13.08 -0.55 -6.30
N VAL A 114 -12.72 -0.23 -5.06
CA VAL A 114 -11.45 0.46 -4.76
C VAL A 114 -10.55 -0.44 -3.91
N TYR A 115 -9.34 -0.65 -4.40
CA TYR A 115 -8.28 -1.39 -3.73
C TYR A 115 -7.19 -0.42 -3.32
N LEU A 116 -6.82 -0.43 -2.04
CA LEU A 116 -5.87 0.52 -1.48
C LEU A 116 -4.57 -0.20 -1.13
N ILE A 117 -3.43 0.35 -1.53
CA ILE A 117 -2.11 -0.16 -1.17
C ILE A 117 -1.31 0.99 -0.56
N GLY A 118 -1.11 0.95 0.76
CA GLY A 118 -0.20 1.84 1.46
C GLY A 118 1.13 1.16 1.70
N HIS A 119 2.23 1.89 1.56
CA HIS A 119 3.57 1.34 1.75
C HIS A 119 4.41 2.17 2.72
N SER A 120 5.08 1.49 3.66
CA SER A 120 5.98 2.13 4.64
C SER A 120 5.33 3.35 5.29
N MET A 121 5.96 4.52 5.25
CA MET A 121 5.44 5.75 5.85
C MET A 121 4.10 6.21 5.25
N GLY A 122 3.80 5.84 4.00
CA GLY A 122 2.51 6.10 3.36
C GLY A 122 1.33 5.40 4.04
N THR A 123 1.58 4.30 4.78
CA THR A 123 0.51 3.65 5.56
C THR A 123 -0.02 4.56 6.65
N ARG A 124 0.80 5.47 7.21
CA ARG A 124 0.37 6.43 8.24
C ARG A 124 -0.76 7.32 7.71
N ALA A 125 -0.55 7.93 6.55
CA ALA A 125 -1.57 8.75 5.89
C ALA A 125 -2.81 7.93 5.53
N LEU A 126 -2.61 6.74 4.96
CA LEU A 126 -3.70 5.87 4.54
C LEU A 126 -4.59 5.48 5.72
N THR A 127 -4.02 5.03 6.83
CA THR A 127 -4.79 4.61 8.01
C THR A 127 -5.51 5.78 8.69
N HIS A 128 -4.93 6.98 8.68
CA HIS A 128 -5.60 8.19 9.16
C HIS A 128 -6.80 8.55 8.28
N ALA A 129 -6.62 8.53 6.96
CA ALA A 129 -7.70 8.82 6.01
C ALA A 129 -8.84 7.79 6.12
N LEU A 130 -8.50 6.50 6.28
CA LEU A 130 -9.47 5.41 6.45
C LEU A 130 -10.27 5.51 7.75
N THR A 131 -9.60 5.76 8.88
CA THR A 131 -10.26 5.95 10.18
C THR A 131 -11.33 7.05 10.10
N ARG A 132 -10.98 8.16 9.44
CA ARG A 132 -11.90 9.27 9.21
C ARG A 132 -13.01 8.90 8.22
N LEU A 133 -12.68 8.26 7.10
CA LEU A 133 -13.63 7.84 6.07
C LEU A 133 -14.71 6.89 6.62
N TYR A 134 -14.33 5.86 7.37
CA TYR A 134 -15.29 4.93 7.98
C TYR A 134 -16.20 5.58 9.02
N THR A 135 -15.78 6.71 9.59
CA THR A 135 -16.56 7.46 10.57
C THR A 135 -17.49 8.47 9.88
N GLU A 136 -16.97 9.27 8.96
CA GLU A 136 -17.69 10.39 8.34
C GLU A 136 -18.47 10.00 7.08
N GLN A 137 -18.01 8.99 6.33
CA GLN A 137 -18.54 8.61 5.02
C GLN A 137 -18.70 7.08 4.88
N PRO A 138 -19.41 6.40 5.81
CA PRO A 138 -19.49 4.93 5.83
C PRO A 138 -20.05 4.34 4.53
N LYS A 139 -21.04 5.01 3.90
CA LYS A 139 -21.61 4.59 2.61
C LYS A 139 -20.61 4.63 1.46
N LEU A 140 -19.73 5.65 1.41
CA LEU A 140 -18.67 5.70 0.40
C LEU A 140 -17.63 4.61 0.64
N ALA A 141 -17.35 4.32 1.91
CA ALA A 141 -16.38 3.31 2.31
C ALA A 141 -16.82 1.87 1.92
N GLU A 142 -18.11 1.62 1.67
CA GLU A 142 -18.61 0.34 1.14
C GLU A 142 -18.08 -0.02 -0.26
N LYS A 143 -17.51 0.96 -0.99
CA LYS A 143 -16.84 0.73 -2.28
C LYS A 143 -15.42 0.18 -2.12
N LEU A 144 -14.86 0.21 -0.91
CA LEU A 144 -13.55 -0.40 -0.64
C LEU A 144 -13.66 -1.92 -0.67
N ARG A 145 -12.68 -2.58 -1.31
CA ARG A 145 -12.65 -4.03 -1.49
C ARG A 145 -11.47 -4.70 -0.78
N GLU A 146 -10.36 -3.99 -0.61
CA GLU A 146 -9.19 -4.46 0.12
C GLU A 146 -8.33 -3.27 0.54
N VAL A 147 -7.72 -3.37 1.73
CA VAL A 147 -6.68 -2.45 2.20
C VAL A 147 -5.41 -3.27 2.46
N ILE A 148 -4.39 -3.03 1.64
CA ILE A 148 -3.07 -3.65 1.79
C ILE A 148 -2.14 -2.65 2.47
N LEU A 149 -1.58 -3.05 3.61
CA LEU A 149 -0.54 -2.31 4.32
C LEU A 149 0.78 -3.06 4.15
N ALA A 150 1.64 -2.56 3.26
CA ALA A 150 2.94 -3.16 2.97
C ALA A 150 4.04 -2.52 3.84
N ALA A 151 4.66 -3.33 4.69
CA ALA A 151 5.69 -2.91 5.65
C ALA A 151 5.31 -1.64 6.42
N PRO A 152 4.13 -1.59 7.08
CA PRO A 152 3.62 -0.36 7.67
C PRO A 152 4.60 0.26 8.68
N ASP A 153 5.00 1.49 8.39
CA ASP A 153 5.79 2.29 9.32
C ASP A 153 4.84 3.03 10.27
N ILE A 154 4.14 2.29 11.12
CA ILE A 154 3.24 2.81 12.18
C ILE A 154 3.71 2.22 13.50
N ASP A 155 3.63 2.97 14.60
CA ASP A 155 3.93 2.41 15.93
C ASP A 155 3.02 1.22 16.21
N ALA A 156 3.58 0.08 16.64
CA ALA A 156 2.83 -1.16 16.73
C ALA A 156 1.69 -1.07 17.75
N ALA A 157 1.92 -0.45 18.91
CA ALA A 157 0.87 -0.27 19.92
C ALA A 157 -0.24 0.65 19.40
N THR A 158 0.14 1.76 18.76
CA THR A 158 -0.81 2.67 18.09
C THR A 158 -1.65 1.94 17.04
N PHE A 159 -1.02 1.06 16.24
CA PHE A 159 -1.73 0.28 15.24
C PHE A 159 -2.73 -0.69 15.88
N ILE A 160 -2.28 -1.46 16.87
CA ILE A 160 -3.08 -2.50 17.54
C ILE A 160 -4.24 -1.89 18.34
N ASP A 161 -3.95 -0.85 19.14
CA ASP A 161 -4.89 -0.35 20.13
C ASP A 161 -5.88 0.68 19.54
N ASN A 162 -5.47 1.43 18.50
CA ASN A 162 -6.25 2.56 17.99
C ASN A 162 -6.69 2.38 16.53
N ILE A 163 -5.79 1.96 15.63
CA ILE A 163 -6.05 1.98 14.18
C ILE A 163 -6.79 0.72 13.73
N ALA A 164 -6.25 -0.47 14.02
CA ALA A 164 -6.86 -1.72 13.56
C ALA A 164 -8.33 -1.85 14.00
N PRO A 165 -8.72 -1.54 15.26
CA PRO A 165 -10.12 -1.59 15.69
C PRO A 165 -11.03 -0.63 14.91
N SER A 166 -10.49 0.50 14.42
CA SER A 166 -11.27 1.52 13.70
C SER A 166 -11.48 1.15 12.22
N ILE A 167 -10.52 0.48 11.59
CA ILE A 167 -10.57 0.15 10.15
C ILE A 167 -11.09 -1.27 9.86
N VAL A 168 -10.92 -2.22 10.78
CA VAL A 168 -11.34 -3.62 10.58
C VAL A 168 -12.84 -3.80 10.79
N LYS A 169 -13.38 -3.31 11.92
CA LYS A 169 -14.76 -3.60 12.36
C LYS A 169 -15.84 -3.11 11.36
N LYS A 170 -15.52 -2.10 10.58
CA LYS A 170 -16.46 -1.39 9.69
C LYS A 170 -15.99 -1.36 8.24
N GLY A 171 -14.90 -2.04 7.93
CA GLY A 171 -14.16 -1.82 6.69
C GLY A 171 -13.98 -3.03 5.80
N ALA A 172 -13.39 -2.75 4.64
CA ALA A 172 -12.87 -3.78 3.75
C ALA A 172 -11.81 -4.63 4.49
N PRO A 173 -11.57 -5.88 4.05
CA PRO A 173 -10.48 -6.69 4.56
C PRO A 173 -9.16 -5.92 4.57
N VAL A 174 -8.36 -6.17 5.61
CA VAL A 174 -7.05 -5.55 5.80
C VAL A 174 -5.98 -6.63 5.72
N THR A 175 -5.12 -6.56 4.73
CA THR A 175 -3.95 -7.43 4.59
C THR A 175 -2.68 -6.68 4.96
N LEU A 176 -1.97 -7.16 5.99
CA LEU A 176 -0.73 -6.55 6.46
C LEU A 176 0.45 -7.43 6.09
N TYR A 177 1.34 -6.92 5.24
CA TYR A 177 2.61 -7.58 4.94
C TYR A 177 3.69 -7.03 5.86
N ALA A 178 4.29 -7.90 6.66
CA ALA A 178 5.38 -7.58 7.58
C ALA A 178 6.64 -8.36 7.20
N SER A 179 7.81 -7.80 7.47
CA SER A 179 9.09 -8.45 7.20
C SER A 179 10.14 -8.06 8.23
N SER A 180 10.90 -9.04 8.73
CA SER A 180 12.03 -8.78 9.63
C SER A 180 13.23 -8.15 8.92
N ASN A 181 13.28 -8.23 7.59
CA ASN A 181 14.42 -7.85 6.75
C ASN A 181 14.23 -6.52 6.02
N ASP A 182 13.14 -5.80 6.27
CA ASP A 182 12.77 -4.61 5.52
C ASP A 182 13.68 -3.40 5.85
N ARG A 183 14.43 -2.91 4.86
CA ARG A 183 15.32 -1.75 5.03
C ARG A 183 14.57 -0.45 5.32
N ALA A 184 13.34 -0.32 4.84
CA ALA A 184 12.50 0.85 5.12
C ALA A 184 12.27 1.01 6.62
N LEU A 185 11.97 -0.12 7.26
CA LEU A 185 11.75 -0.18 8.70
C LEU A 185 13.05 -0.04 9.49
N GLN A 186 14.21 -0.39 8.94
CA GLN A 186 15.50 -0.13 9.58
C GLN A 186 15.79 1.37 9.71
N ALA A 187 15.45 2.17 8.68
CA ALA A 187 15.54 3.63 8.76
C ALA A 187 14.62 4.14 9.88
N SER A 188 13.35 3.70 9.90
CA SER A 188 12.40 4.05 10.96
C SER A 188 12.90 3.71 12.38
N LYS A 189 13.45 2.51 12.57
CA LYS A 189 14.07 2.06 13.84
C LYS A 189 15.26 2.92 14.30
N THR A 190 15.91 3.64 13.39
CA THR A 190 17.00 4.56 13.73
C THR A 190 16.48 5.86 14.36
N PHE A 191 15.26 6.27 13.99
CA PHE A 191 14.62 7.49 14.49
C PHE A 191 13.59 7.23 15.59
N HIS A 192 13.13 5.98 15.76
CA HIS A 192 12.12 5.61 16.75
C HIS A 192 12.58 4.46 17.65
N SER A 193 12.29 4.57 18.94
CA SER A 193 12.63 3.54 19.94
C SER A 193 11.61 2.40 20.05
N PHE A 194 10.44 2.54 19.42
CA PHE A 194 9.34 1.58 19.53
C PHE A 194 9.18 0.73 18.26
N ARG A 195 8.65 -0.48 18.44
CA ARG A 195 8.42 -1.43 17.35
C ARG A 195 7.43 -0.87 16.32
N ARG A 196 7.70 -1.11 15.04
CA ARG A 196 6.78 -0.75 13.94
C ARG A 196 5.82 -1.91 13.62
N ALA A 197 4.62 -1.59 13.17
CA ALA A 197 3.61 -2.58 12.81
C ALA A 197 4.03 -3.50 11.65
N GLY A 198 4.89 -3.02 10.75
CA GLY A 198 5.46 -3.82 9.67
C GLY A 198 6.64 -4.69 10.10
N ASP A 199 7.11 -4.57 11.34
CA ASP A 199 8.26 -5.31 11.85
C ASP A 199 7.83 -6.70 12.33
N PHE A 200 8.36 -7.74 11.67
CA PHE A 200 8.08 -9.12 12.04
C PHE A 200 9.00 -9.57 13.18
N ALA A 201 8.63 -9.25 14.42
CA ALA A 201 9.36 -9.64 15.63
C ALA A 201 8.72 -10.86 16.31
N THR A 202 9.53 -11.62 17.04
CA THR A 202 9.05 -12.74 17.88
C THR A 202 9.00 -12.28 19.34
N PRO A 203 7.89 -12.45 20.08
CA PRO A 203 6.62 -13.07 19.65
C PRO A 203 5.82 -12.21 18.67
N VAL A 204 5.14 -12.89 17.74
CA VAL A 204 4.29 -12.28 16.70
C VAL A 204 2.98 -11.86 17.35
N THR A 205 2.60 -10.59 17.22
CA THR A 205 1.31 -10.11 17.71
C THR A 205 0.25 -10.24 16.62
N LEU A 206 -0.71 -11.15 16.84
CA LEU A 206 -1.87 -11.28 15.97
C LEU A 206 -2.89 -10.19 16.28
N ILE A 207 -3.58 -9.72 15.24
CA ILE A 207 -4.57 -8.64 15.34
C ILE A 207 -5.87 -9.14 14.72
N ASP A 208 -6.94 -9.15 15.52
CA ASP A 208 -8.24 -9.65 15.08
C ASP A 208 -8.74 -8.89 13.84
N GLY A 209 -9.06 -9.67 12.80
CA GLY A 209 -9.54 -9.18 11.51
C GLY A 209 -8.49 -8.48 10.62
N VAL A 210 -7.20 -8.57 10.97
CA VAL A 210 -6.10 -8.27 10.06
C VAL A 210 -5.46 -9.56 9.56
N GLU A 211 -5.34 -9.70 8.25
CA GLU A 211 -4.63 -10.82 7.62
C GLU A 211 -3.13 -10.55 7.65
N LEU A 212 -2.42 -11.14 8.63
CA LEU A 212 -0.98 -10.96 8.79
C LEU A 212 -0.17 -11.90 7.89
N ILE A 213 0.56 -11.32 6.94
CA ILE A 213 1.42 -12.02 5.99
C ILE A 213 2.89 -11.75 6.32
N ASP A 214 3.60 -12.80 6.74
CA ASP A 214 5.05 -12.81 6.92
C ASP A 214 5.75 -12.93 5.57
N ALA A 215 6.34 -11.82 5.15
CA ALA A 215 7.14 -11.67 3.93
C ALA A 215 8.66 -11.77 4.20
N SER A 216 9.09 -12.06 5.43
CA SER A 216 10.51 -12.18 5.80
C SER A 216 11.33 -13.17 4.94
N PRO A 217 10.76 -14.27 4.40
CA PRO A 217 11.50 -15.17 3.50
C PRO A 217 11.95 -14.53 2.19
N ILE A 218 11.30 -13.44 1.76
CA ILE A 218 11.58 -12.79 0.49
C ILE A 218 12.70 -11.76 0.69
N LYS A 219 13.81 -11.95 -0.02
CA LYS A 219 15.05 -11.15 0.15
C LYS A 219 15.04 -9.77 -0.51
N THR A 220 13.88 -9.31 -0.98
CA THR A 220 13.72 -7.96 -1.53
C THR A 220 13.05 -7.05 -0.53
N ASP A 221 13.56 -5.84 -0.41
CA ASP A 221 12.78 -4.75 0.17
C ASP A 221 11.46 -4.61 -0.60
N PHE A 222 10.36 -4.33 0.10
CA PHE A 222 9.15 -3.84 -0.56
C PHE A 222 9.44 -2.56 -1.40
N ILE A 223 10.59 -1.91 -1.15
CA ILE A 223 11.06 -0.62 -1.66
C ILE A 223 12.08 -0.71 -2.82
N ALA A 224 12.98 -1.69 -2.92
CA ALA A 224 14.19 -1.54 -3.73
C ALA A 224 14.17 -2.27 -5.10
N HIS A 225 14.48 -1.50 -6.15
CA HIS A 225 15.02 -1.78 -7.49
C HIS A 225 15.34 -3.23 -7.93
N SER A 226 14.46 -4.19 -7.73
CA SER A 226 14.51 -5.48 -8.42
C SER A 226 13.66 -5.39 -9.68
N TYR A 227 14.32 -4.96 -10.76
CA TYR A 227 13.89 -5.32 -12.11
C TYR A 227 13.67 -6.83 -12.19
N TYR A 228 12.57 -7.25 -12.85
CA TYR A 228 12.33 -8.61 -13.34
C TYR A 228 12.82 -9.76 -12.42
N GLY A 229 12.02 -10.14 -11.40
CA GLY A 229 12.10 -11.50 -10.85
C GLY A 229 11.89 -11.66 -9.34
N ASP A 230 12.48 -10.80 -8.52
CA ASP A 230 12.71 -11.13 -7.10
C ASP A 230 11.51 -10.88 -6.16
N SER A 231 10.48 -10.15 -6.60
CA SER A 231 9.23 -9.91 -5.84
C SER A 231 8.02 -10.71 -6.35
N SER A 232 8.24 -11.65 -7.28
CA SER A 232 7.18 -12.39 -7.95
C SER A 232 6.22 -13.11 -6.99
N SER A 233 6.72 -13.58 -5.85
CA SER A 233 5.91 -14.26 -4.83
C SER A 233 4.93 -13.33 -4.11
N ILE A 234 5.38 -12.12 -3.72
CA ILE A 234 4.54 -11.09 -3.09
C ILE A 234 3.53 -10.52 -4.08
N ILE A 235 3.97 -10.24 -5.31
CA ILE A 235 3.07 -9.76 -6.36
C ILE A 235 2.02 -10.82 -6.70
N ALA A 236 2.40 -12.10 -6.79
CA ALA A 236 1.44 -13.19 -7.00
C ALA A 236 0.45 -13.29 -5.84
N ASP A 237 0.90 -13.10 -4.61
CA ASP A 237 0.03 -13.10 -3.44
C ASP A 237 -0.96 -11.92 -3.45
N ILE A 238 -0.48 -10.70 -3.73
CA ILE A 238 -1.32 -9.51 -3.91
C ILE A 238 -2.32 -9.73 -5.06
N TYR A 239 -1.89 -10.32 -6.18
CA TYR A 239 -2.79 -10.66 -7.28
C TYR A 239 -3.96 -11.52 -6.79
N GLU A 240 -3.68 -12.57 -6.01
CA GLU A 240 -4.73 -13.41 -5.42
C GLU A 240 -5.61 -12.64 -4.43
N THR A 241 -5.02 -11.76 -3.60
CA THR A 241 -5.78 -10.86 -2.72
C THR A 241 -6.78 -10.01 -3.51
N LEU A 242 -6.34 -9.41 -4.63
CA LEU A 242 -7.18 -8.59 -5.50
C LEU A 242 -8.27 -9.40 -6.25
N GLN A 243 -8.10 -10.71 -6.40
CA GLN A 243 -9.16 -11.61 -6.85
C GLN A 243 -10.16 -11.97 -5.74
N GLY A 244 -10.02 -11.39 -4.55
CA GLY A 244 -10.87 -11.64 -3.38
C GLY A 244 -10.51 -12.90 -2.58
N LYS A 245 -9.42 -13.60 -2.94
CA LYS A 245 -9.01 -14.82 -2.24
C LYS A 245 -8.45 -14.48 -0.86
N ARG A 246 -9.09 -15.03 0.17
CA ARG A 246 -8.62 -14.97 1.56
C ARG A 246 -7.39 -15.88 1.75
N PRO A 247 -6.52 -15.63 2.75
CA PRO A 247 -5.20 -16.27 2.89
C PRO A 247 -5.21 -17.79 2.84
N SER A 248 -6.23 -18.45 3.40
CA SER A 248 -6.36 -19.91 3.40
C SER A 248 -6.56 -20.52 2.00
N HIS A 249 -6.92 -19.70 1.01
CA HIS A 249 -7.15 -20.11 -0.38
C HIS A 249 -6.07 -19.60 -1.33
N ARG A 250 -5.01 -18.95 -0.81
CA ARG A 250 -3.90 -18.42 -1.61
C ARG A 250 -2.79 -19.45 -1.70
N PHE A 251 -2.44 -19.88 -2.91
CA PHE A 251 -1.53 -21.03 -3.12
C PHE A 251 -0.10 -20.74 -2.65
N ASN A 252 0.27 -19.47 -2.64
CA ASN A 252 1.62 -19.02 -2.32
C ASN A 252 1.85 -18.78 -0.82
N LEU A 253 0.87 -19.15 0.01
CA LEU A 253 0.92 -18.99 1.45
C LEU A 253 1.01 -20.34 2.18
N THR A 254 1.69 -20.31 3.31
CA THR A 254 1.74 -21.41 4.28
C THR A 254 1.27 -20.90 5.64
N THR A 255 0.34 -21.62 6.27
CA THR A 255 -0.12 -21.28 7.62
C THR A 255 0.95 -21.63 8.65
N ILE A 256 1.24 -20.68 9.54
CA ILE A 256 2.11 -20.88 10.70
C ILE A 256 1.27 -20.75 11.96
N LYS A 257 1.32 -21.77 12.83
CA LYS A 257 0.58 -21.80 14.10
C LYS A 257 1.45 -21.25 15.23
N VAL A 258 0.85 -20.44 16.10
CA VAL A 258 1.43 -19.90 17.33
C VAL A 258 0.45 -20.09 18.49
N SER A 259 0.87 -19.83 19.73
CA SER A 259 0.02 -19.97 20.92
C SER A 259 -1.26 -19.13 20.85
N GLU A 260 -1.17 -17.95 20.23
CA GLU A 260 -2.26 -16.97 20.14
C GLU A 260 -3.15 -17.16 18.90
N GLY A 261 -2.82 -18.09 18.00
CA GLY A 261 -3.59 -18.32 16.77
C GLY A 261 -2.74 -18.77 15.59
N SER A 262 -2.95 -18.17 14.42
CA SER A 262 -2.17 -18.47 13.21
C SER A 262 -1.98 -17.22 12.35
N TYR A 263 -0.84 -17.17 11.66
CA TYR A 263 -0.56 -16.20 10.60
C TYR A 263 -0.16 -16.94 9.32
N TRP A 264 0.07 -16.21 8.23
CA TRP A 264 0.47 -16.79 6.95
C TRP A 264 1.86 -16.31 6.57
N ARG A 265 2.62 -17.18 5.90
CA ARG A 265 3.96 -16.86 5.41
C ARG A 265 4.01 -17.10 3.91
N VAL A 266 4.65 -16.18 3.19
CA VAL A 266 4.87 -16.30 1.74
C VAL A 266 5.87 -17.43 1.48
N ARG A 267 5.57 -18.29 0.50
CA ARG A 267 6.49 -19.34 0.04
C ARG A 267 7.59 -18.73 -0.82
N ASN A 268 8.79 -19.25 -0.65
CA ASN A 268 9.94 -18.95 -1.50
C ASN A 268 10.10 -20.00 -2.59
#